data_AF-A0A2T4U4U5-F1
#
_entry.id   AF-A0A2T4U4U5-F1
#
_cell.length_a   1.000
_cell.length_b   1.000
_cell.length_c   1.000
_cell.angle_alpha   90.00
_cell.angle_beta   90.00
_cell.angle_gamma   90.00
#
_symmetry.space_group_name_H-M   'P 1'
#
loop_
_entity.id
_entity.type
_entity.pdbx_description
1 polymer ?
#
loop_
_entity_poly.entity_id
_entity_poly.type
_entity_poly.pdbx_seq_one_letter_code
_entity_poly.pdbx_strand_id
1 'polypeptide(L)'
;MGDKEGAIEELKKKYVRRALESGNIGTTAKSAGICRTTMRAWINKYENQIVEEMDREILPMEEGPLSRQELEKRYEQALKLLGEKELEVAVLRDLFEKKSRR
;
A
#
# COMPACT_ATOMS: atom_id res chain seq x y z
N MET A 1 14.68 8.18 29.96
CA MET A 1 13.46 8.79 29.39
C MET A 1 13.39 8.68 27.85
N GLY A 2 14.49 8.42 27.13
CA GLY A 2 14.50 8.39 25.66
C GLY A 2 13.79 7.20 24.97
N ASP A 3 13.69 6.03 25.60
CA ASP A 3 13.13 4.83 24.93
C ASP A 3 11.64 4.93 24.57
N LYS A 4 10.86 5.68 25.37
CA LYS A 4 9.42 5.83 25.15
C LYS A 4 9.11 6.81 24.02
N GLU A 5 9.90 7.86 23.85
CA GLU A 5 9.74 8.83 22.77
C GLU A 5 10.05 8.21 21.41
N GLY A 6 11.10 7.39 21.33
CA GLY A 6 11.41 6.62 20.11
C GLY A 6 10.29 5.66 19.72
N ALA A 7 9.75 4.90 20.69
CA ALA A 7 8.66 3.95 20.43
C ALA A 7 7.38 4.63 19.91
N ILE A 8 7.07 5.83 20.42
CA ILE A 8 5.92 6.62 19.95
C ILE A 8 6.15 7.12 18.52
N GLU A 9 7.37 7.52 18.18
CA GLU A 9 7.70 8.01 16.85
C GLU A 9 7.58 6.90 15.80
N GLU A 10 8.06 5.70 16.10
CA GLU A 10 7.91 4.53 15.24
C GLU A 10 6.44 4.10 15.07
N LEU A 11 5.64 4.22 16.13
CA LEU A 11 4.19 4.01 16.04
C LEU A 11 3.52 4.98 15.07
N LYS A 12 3.87 6.27 15.09
CA LYS A 12 3.33 7.26 14.15
C LYS A 12 3.70 6.92 12.71
N LYS A 13 4.97 6.57 12.47
CA LYS A 13 5.46 6.14 11.15
C LYS A 13 4.68 4.94 10.62
N LYS A 14 4.43 3.94 11.46
CA LYS A 14 3.62 2.76 11.10
C LYS A 14 2.20 3.14 10.68
N TYR A 15 1.56 4.08 11.38
CA TYR A 15 0.24 4.56 10.99
C TYR A 15 0.27 5.38 9.70
N VAL A 16 1.32 6.16 9.46
CA VAL A 16 1.51 6.88 8.18
C VAL A 16 1.68 5.90 7.03
N ARG A 17 2.54 4.89 7.16
CA ARG A 17 2.70 3.81 6.16
C ARG A 17 1.35 3.18 5.82
N ARG A 18 0.60 2.75 6.85
CA ARG A 18 -0.73 2.16 6.66
C ARG A 18 -1.71 3.11 5.97
N ALA A 19 -1.65 4.40 6.26
CA ALA A 19 -2.50 5.40 5.61
C ALA A 19 -2.17 5.57 4.13
N LEU A 20 -0.88 5.54 3.76
CA LEU A 20 -0.41 5.61 2.38
C LEU A 20 -0.76 4.34 1.59
N GLU A 21 -0.50 3.16 2.14
CA GLU A 21 -0.82 1.86 1.53
C GLU A 21 -2.32 1.69 1.25
N SER A 22 -3.17 2.11 2.19
CA SER A 22 -4.63 1.97 2.06
C SER A 22 -5.30 3.10 1.28
N GLY A 23 -4.61 4.22 1.05
CA GLY A 23 -5.18 5.45 0.51
C GLY A 23 -6.29 6.07 1.38
N ASN A 24 -6.55 5.56 2.58
CA ASN A 24 -7.69 5.95 3.42
C ASN A 24 -7.25 6.54 4.77
N ILE A 25 -6.95 7.84 4.74
CA ILE A 25 -6.54 8.62 5.92
C ILE A 25 -7.62 8.60 7.02
N GLY A 26 -8.91 8.62 6.64
CA GLY A 26 -10.02 8.71 7.59
C GLY A 26 -10.15 7.46 8.46
N THR A 27 -10.09 6.29 7.84
CA THR A 27 -10.18 5.00 8.55
C THR A 27 -8.94 4.77 9.40
N THR A 28 -7.75 5.11 8.90
CA THR A 28 -6.50 4.94 9.64
C THR A 28 -6.42 5.89 10.84
N ALA A 29 -6.90 7.13 10.73
CA ALA A 29 -7.00 8.06 11.86
C ALA A 29 -7.93 7.53 12.97
N LYS A 30 -9.09 6.98 12.61
CA LYS A 30 -10.01 6.34 13.57
C LYS A 30 -9.36 5.14 14.26
N SER A 31 -8.66 4.29 13.49
CA SER A 31 -7.93 3.13 14.05
C SER A 31 -6.81 3.54 15.00
N ALA A 32 -6.21 4.71 14.78
CA ALA A 32 -5.16 5.27 15.63
C ALA A 32 -5.71 6.09 16.82
N GLY A 33 -7.03 6.24 16.94
CA GLY A 33 -7.66 7.04 18.00
C GLY A 33 -7.42 8.55 17.90
N ILE A 34 -7.07 9.05 16.70
CA ILE A 34 -6.76 10.46 16.47
C ILE A 34 -7.67 11.10 15.42
N CYS A 35 -7.70 12.43 15.37
CA CYS A 35 -8.45 13.14 14.34
C CYS A 35 -7.70 13.17 13.00
N ARG A 36 -8.45 13.37 11.92
CA ARG A 36 -7.91 13.39 10.54
C ARG A 36 -6.86 14.49 10.33
N THR A 37 -7.00 15.62 11.02
CA THR A 37 -6.04 16.73 10.92
C THR A 37 -4.69 16.36 11.54
N THR A 38 -4.69 15.69 12.69
CA THR A 38 -3.46 15.15 13.29
C THR A 38 -2.80 14.10 12.40
N MET A 39 -3.59 13.21 11.80
CA MET A 39 -3.04 12.21 10.86
C MET A 39 -2.42 12.89 9.63
N ARG A 40 -3.05 13.91 9.07
CA ARG A 40 -2.47 14.71 7.97
C ARG A 40 -1.16 15.38 8.38
N ALA A 41 -1.07 15.91 9.59
CA ALA A 41 0.18 16.49 10.10
C ALA A 41 1.29 15.43 10.21
N TRP A 42 0.96 14.20 10.61
CA TRP A 42 1.93 13.10 10.64
C TRP A 42 2.35 12.69 9.23
N ILE A 43 1.41 12.57 8.30
CA ILE A 43 1.72 12.27 6.89
C ILE A 43 2.69 13.32 6.36
N ASN A 44 2.37 14.62 6.45
CA ASN A 44 3.26 15.68 5.97
C ASN A 44 4.67 15.63 6.59
N LYS A 45 4.81 15.12 7.82
CA LYS A 45 6.09 15.01 8.53
C LYS A 45 6.91 13.79 8.09
N TYR A 46 6.27 12.64 7.86
CA TYR A 46 6.97 11.36 7.64
C TYR A 46 6.81 10.80 6.23
N GLU A 47 5.93 11.35 5.39
CA GLU A 47 5.60 10.83 4.06
C GLU A 47 6.85 10.60 3.21
N ASN A 48 7.72 11.60 3.07
CA ASN A 48 8.94 11.46 2.28
C ASN A 48 9.82 10.29 2.76
N GLN A 49 10.04 10.17 4.08
CA GLN A 49 10.84 9.09 4.66
C GLN A 49 10.20 7.72 4.41
N ILE A 50 8.88 7.63 4.57
CA ILE A 50 8.14 6.37 4.46
C ILE A 50 8.00 5.94 3.01
N VAL A 51 7.76 6.88 2.08
CA VAL A 51 7.74 6.61 0.63
C VAL A 51 9.11 6.12 0.18
N GLU A 52 10.20 6.77 0.61
CA GLU A 52 11.56 6.32 0.27
C GLU A 52 11.87 4.92 0.83
N GLU A 53 11.37 4.59 2.03
CA GLU A 53 11.48 3.25 2.61
C GLU A 53 10.65 2.22 1.84
N MET A 54 9.41 2.56 1.48
CA MET A 54 8.54 1.71 0.67
C MET A 54 9.14 1.45 -0.72
N ASP A 55 9.71 2.48 -1.35
CA ASP A 55 10.36 2.36 -2.65
C ASP A 55 11.59 1.44 -2.57
N ARG A 56 12.39 1.54 -1.49
CA ARG A 56 13.49 0.59 -1.23
C ARG A 56 13.01 -0.84 -0.99
N GLU A 57 11.86 -1.03 -0.35
CA GLU A 57 11.26 -2.35 -0.14
C GLU A 57 10.69 -2.94 -1.45
N ILE A 58 10.18 -2.09 -2.35
CA ILE A 58 9.59 -2.48 -3.63
C ILE A 58 10.66 -2.75 -4.68
N LEU A 59 11.80 -2.05 -4.64
CA LEU A 59 12.93 -2.35 -5.50
C LEU A 59 13.42 -3.76 -5.16
N PRO A 60 13.22 -4.76 -6.04
CA PRO A 60 14.00 -5.98 -5.91
C PRO A 60 15.44 -5.51 -6.08
N MET A 61 16.27 -5.76 -5.07
CA MET A 61 17.72 -5.72 -5.15
C MET A 61 18.14 -5.95 -6.60
N GLU A 62 18.55 -4.90 -7.30
CA GLU A 62 18.83 -4.96 -8.74
C GLU A 62 20.07 -5.85 -8.93
N GLU A 63 19.84 -7.14 -9.08
CA GLU A 63 20.84 -8.08 -9.58
C GLU A 63 20.99 -7.85 -11.09
N GLY A 64 21.64 -6.75 -11.47
CA GLY A 64 22.03 -6.47 -12.84
C GLY A 64 20.88 -6.42 -13.87
N PRO A 65 21.20 -6.29 -15.17
CA PRO A 65 20.19 -6.40 -16.21
C PRO A 65 19.64 -7.83 -16.21
N LEU A 66 18.37 -7.99 -15.82
CA LEU A 66 17.62 -9.24 -15.95
C LEU A 66 17.82 -9.81 -17.35
N SER A 67 18.14 -11.10 -17.43
CA SER A 67 18.19 -11.78 -18.73
C SER A 67 16.83 -11.63 -19.41
N ARG A 68 16.82 -11.48 -20.74
CA ARG A 68 15.59 -11.41 -21.53
C ARG A 68 14.60 -12.52 -21.18
N GLN A 69 15.10 -13.72 -20.89
CA GLN A 69 14.28 -14.88 -20.48
C GLN A 69 13.63 -14.70 -19.11
N GLU A 70 14.31 -14.09 -18.15
CA GLU A 70 13.77 -13.82 -16.82
C GLU A 70 12.72 -12.71 -16.88
N LEU A 71 12.95 -11.71 -17.73
CA LEU A 71 11.99 -10.65 -18.00
C LEU A 71 10.72 -11.20 -18.67
N GLU A 72 10.87 -12.04 -19.70
CA GLU A 72 9.74 -12.72 -20.36
C GLU A 72 8.94 -13.57 -19.36
N LYS A 73 9.62 -14.34 -18.50
CA LYS A 73 8.97 -15.15 -17.47
C LYS A 73 8.19 -14.31 -16.45
N ARG A 74 8.78 -13.20 -15.97
CA ARG A 74 8.09 -12.27 -15.05
C ARG A 74 6.90 -11.60 -15.73
N TYR A 75 7.03 -11.27 -17.02
CA TYR A 75 5.95 -10.69 -17.81
C TYR A 75 4.78 -11.68 -17.99
N GLU A 76 5.04 -12.93 -18.35
CA GLU A 76 4.01 -13.98 -18.45
C GLU A 76 3.31 -14.22 -17.11
N GLN A 77 4.06 -14.24 -16.01
CA GLN A 77 3.50 -14.37 -14.67
C GLN A 77 2.59 -13.18 -14.32
N ALA A 78 3.02 -11.95 -14.63
CA ALA A 78 2.24 -10.75 -14.40
C ALA A 78 0.94 -10.74 -15.23
N LEU A 79 1.00 -11.12 -16.51
CA LEU A 79 -0.19 -11.23 -17.37
C LEU A 79 -1.19 -12.25 -16.83
N LYS A 80 -0.71 -13.39 -16.32
CA LYS A 80 -1.58 -14.42 -15.73
C LYS A 80 -2.30 -13.88 -14.49
N LEU A 81 -1.57 -13.26 -13.56
CA LEU A 81 -2.15 -12.67 -12.34
C LEU A 81 -3.13 -11.54 -12.68
N LEU A 82 -2.83 -10.74 -13.71
CA LEU A 82 -3.72 -9.68 -14.18
C LEU A 82 -5.04 -10.27 -14.69
N GLY A 83 -4.98 -11.31 -15.53
CA GLY A 83 -6.18 -11.98 -16.04
C GLY A 83 -7.04 -12.61 -14.93
N GLU A 84 -6.41 -13.22 -13.91
CA GLU A 84 -7.12 -13.73 -12.72
C GLU A 84 -7.86 -12.60 -11.98
N LYS A 85 -7.23 -11.42 -11.86
CA LYS A 85 -7.84 -10.25 -11.22
C LYS A 85 -8.94 -9.61 -12.07
N GLU A 86 -8.77 -9.54 -13.38
CA GLU A 86 -9.81 -9.05 -14.29
C GLU A 86 -11.06 -9.93 -14.25
N LEU A 87 -10.89 -11.26 -14.18
CA LEU A 87 -11.99 -12.20 -14.01
C LEU A 87 -12.71 -11.98 -12.66
N GLU A 88 -11.96 -11.87 -11.57
CA GLU A 88 -12.50 -11.59 -10.24
C GLU A 88 -13.32 -10.28 -10.25
N VAL A 89 -12.77 -9.23 -10.86
CA VAL A 89 -13.46 -7.93 -11.01
C VAL A 89 -14.73 -8.06 -11.87
N ALA A 90 -14.69 -8.80 -12.97
CA ALA A 90 -15.86 -9.00 -13.84
C ALA A 90 -16.99 -9.72 -13.08
N VAL A 91 -16.67 -10.79 -12.35
CA VAL A 91 -17.65 -11.50 -11.51
C VAL A 91 -18.23 -10.60 -10.43
N LEU A 92 -17.39 -9.82 -9.75
CA LEU A 92 -17.83 -8.88 -8.72
C LEU A 92 -18.77 -7.79 -9.29
N ARG A 93 -18.45 -7.25 -10.47
CA ARG A 93 -19.31 -6.29 -11.18
C ARG A 93 -20.66 -6.90 -11.54
N ASP A 94 -20.68 -8.11 -12.10
CA ASP A 94 -21.91 -8.83 -12.42
C ASP A 94 -22.80 -9.07 -11.19
N LEU A 95 -22.20 -9.47 -10.06
CA LEU A 95 -22.93 -9.67 -8.81
C LEU A 95 -23.51 -8.35 -8.29
N PHE A 96 -22.75 -7.26 -8.40
CA PHE A 96 -23.21 -5.93 -8.02
C PHE A 96 -24.36 -5.45 -8.88
N GLU A 97 -24.27 -5.59 -10.21
CA GLU A 97 -25.35 -5.21 -11.14
C GLU A 97 -26.62 -6.03 -10.90
N LYS A 98 -26.50 -7.35 -10.69
CA LYS A 98 -27.63 -8.23 -10.36
C LYS A 98 -28.30 -7.84 -9.04
N LYS A 99 -27.52 -7.41 -8.05
CA LYS A 99 -28.04 -6.92 -6.77
C LYS A 99 -28.74 -5.56 -6.93
N SER A 100 -28.16 -4.66 -7.71
CA SER A 100 -28.71 -3.31 -7.96
C SER A 100 -30.03 -3.33 -8.76
N ARG A 101 -30.25 -4.37 -9.57
CA ARG A 101 -31.46 -4.55 -10.38
C ARG A 101 -32.63 -5.19 -9.61
N ARG A 102 -32.44 -5.60 -8.35
CA ARG A 102 -33.50 -6.07 -7.44
C ARG A 102 -33.92 -4.95 -6.50
#